data_AF-A0A4Q6AEL5-F1
#
_entry.id   AF-A0A4Q6AEL5-F1
#
_cell.length_a   1.000
_cell.length_b   1.000
_cell.length_c   1.000
_cell.angle_alpha   90.00
_cell.angle_beta   90.00
_cell.angle_gamma   90.00
#
_symmetry.space_group_name_H-M   'P 1'
#
loop_
_entity.id
_entity.type
_entity.pdbx_description
1 polymer ?
#
loop_
_entity_poly.entity_id
_entity_poly.type
_entity_poly.pdbx_seq_one_letter_code
_entity_poly.pdbx_strand_id
1 'polypeptide(L)'
;MVIHGGAGTILRENMTAEMEQAYRQGLDAALDAGYNILHKGGAALDAVKAAVVSLENNILFNAGRGAVFAKDGSQEMDASIMDGKDLRAGAVSAVSNIRNPVELAYAVMTQSQHVMLNGEGANAFAAAAGIATEPDEYFFSEFRYNQWLKIRQTDNAALDHNVETGEKKFGTDS
;
A
#
# COMPACT_ATOMS: atom_id res chain seq x y z
N MET A 1 9.44 -4.67 -16.20
CA MET A 1 8.66 -4.56 -14.95
C MET A 1 8.67 -3.10 -14.53
N VAL A 2 7.58 -2.61 -13.97
CA VAL A 2 7.45 -1.24 -13.44
C VAL A 2 6.82 -1.33 -12.06
N ILE A 3 7.22 -0.45 -11.14
CA ILE A 3 6.71 -0.39 -9.77
C ILE A 3 6.38 1.07 -9.40
N HIS A 4 5.52 1.27 -8.39
CA HIS A 4 5.30 2.57 -7.76
C HIS A 4 5.18 2.42 -6.24
N GLY A 5 5.63 3.44 -5.49
CA GLY A 5 5.46 3.52 -4.03
C GLY A 5 4.26 4.35 -3.57
N GLY A 6 3.45 4.83 -4.52
CA GLY A 6 2.35 5.78 -4.30
C GLY A 6 2.63 7.15 -4.92
N ALA A 7 1.59 7.94 -5.13
CA ALA A 7 1.68 9.29 -5.67
C ALA A 7 1.18 10.31 -4.64
N GLY A 8 1.81 11.49 -4.58
CA GLY A 8 1.30 12.66 -3.84
C GLY A 8 1.45 12.64 -2.31
N THR A 9 2.14 11.66 -1.72
CA THR A 9 2.17 11.49 -0.25
C THR A 9 3.19 12.39 0.47
N ILE A 10 4.18 12.92 -0.25
CA ILE A 10 5.19 13.82 0.30
C ILE A 10 5.31 15.03 -0.61
N LEU A 11 5.04 16.21 -0.07
CA LEU A 11 5.30 17.48 -0.74
C LEU A 11 6.81 17.64 -0.91
N ARG A 12 7.25 18.07 -2.10
CA ARG A 12 8.68 18.21 -2.43
C ARG A 12 9.45 19.08 -1.44
N GLU A 13 8.77 20.08 -0.86
CA GLU A 13 9.31 20.96 0.19
C GLU A 13 9.67 20.26 1.50
N ASN A 14 9.06 19.11 1.78
CA ASN A 14 9.29 18.31 2.98
C ASN A 14 10.20 17.10 2.71
N MET A 15 10.80 16.99 1.52
CA MET A 15 11.68 15.89 1.13
C MET A 15 13.15 16.30 1.35
N THR A 16 13.81 15.73 2.36
CA THR A 16 15.26 15.86 2.51
C THR A 16 15.98 14.92 1.54
N ALA A 17 17.26 15.17 1.26
CA ALA A 17 18.06 14.32 0.38
C ALA A 17 18.15 12.88 0.92
N GLU A 18 18.23 12.73 2.24
CA GLU A 18 18.28 11.43 2.92
C GLU A 18 16.95 10.67 2.76
N MET A 19 15.82 11.36 2.91
CA MET A 19 14.50 10.74 2.67
C MET A 19 14.34 10.35 1.21
N GLU A 20 14.71 11.22 0.26
CA GLU A 20 14.68 10.89 -1.17
C GLU A 20 15.52 9.64 -1.46
N GLN A 21 16.73 9.57 -0.92
CA GLN A 21 17.60 8.43 -1.08
C GLN A 21 17.00 7.14 -0.50
N ALA A 22 16.40 7.21 0.70
CA ALA A 22 15.74 6.07 1.32
C ALA A 22 14.54 5.57 0.50
N TYR A 23 13.73 6.48 -0.06
CA TYR A 23 12.65 6.13 -0.99
C TYR A 23 13.16 5.46 -2.26
N ARG A 24 14.24 5.97 -2.85
CA ARG A 24 14.89 5.37 -4.03
C ARG A 24 15.39 3.96 -3.72
N GLN A 25 16.08 3.77 -2.60
CA GLN A 25 16.54 2.45 -2.16
C GLN A 25 15.39 1.48 -1.94
N GLY A 26 14.27 1.93 -1.36
CA GLY A 26 13.07 1.12 -1.20
C GLY A 26 12.46 0.68 -2.53
N LEU A 27 12.42 1.58 -3.52
CA LEU A 27 11.99 1.26 -4.88
C LEU A 27 12.96 0.30 -5.57
N ASP A 28 14.26 0.55 -5.49
CA ASP A 28 15.29 -0.32 -6.08
C ASP A 28 15.19 -1.74 -5.50
N ALA A 29 15.04 -1.88 -4.18
CA ALA A 29 14.86 -3.18 -3.53
C ALA A 29 13.60 -3.92 -3.99
N ALA A 30 12.48 -3.21 -4.20
CA ALA A 30 11.26 -3.81 -4.74
C ALA A 30 11.42 -4.22 -6.22
N LEU A 31 12.10 -3.38 -7.01
CA LEU A 31 12.37 -3.68 -8.41
C LEU A 31 13.29 -4.89 -8.52
N ASP A 32 14.35 -4.96 -7.73
CA ASP A 32 15.29 -6.08 -7.68
C ASP A 32 14.61 -7.38 -7.27
N ALA A 33 13.72 -7.34 -6.26
CA ALA A 33 12.97 -8.51 -5.82
C ALA A 33 12.17 -9.16 -6.96
N GLY A 34 11.42 -8.35 -7.73
CA GLY A 34 10.67 -8.85 -8.89
C GLY A 34 11.56 -9.18 -10.10
N TYR A 35 12.54 -8.33 -10.40
CA TYR A 35 13.45 -8.51 -11.52
C TYR A 35 14.25 -9.81 -11.41
N ASN A 36 14.74 -10.14 -10.21
CA ASN A 36 15.51 -11.37 -9.97
C ASN A 36 14.70 -12.64 -10.29
N ILE A 37 13.39 -12.63 -10.09
CA ILE A 37 12.51 -13.75 -10.44
C ILE A 37 12.41 -13.86 -11.97
N LEU A 38 12.12 -12.74 -12.65
CA LEU A 38 12.02 -12.70 -14.11
C LEU A 38 13.34 -13.09 -14.79
N HIS A 39 14.47 -12.59 -14.27
CA HIS A 39 15.80 -12.86 -14.80
C HIS A 39 16.15 -14.36 -14.74
N LYS A 40 15.63 -15.08 -13.74
CA LYS A 40 15.77 -16.54 -13.60
C LYS A 40 14.73 -17.34 -14.40
N GLY A 41 13.90 -16.68 -15.21
CA GLY A 41 12.84 -17.31 -16.00
C GLY A 41 11.58 -17.66 -15.21
N GLY A 42 11.39 -17.06 -14.01
CA GLY A 42 10.19 -17.23 -13.19
C GLY A 42 8.96 -16.55 -13.78
N ALA A 43 7.78 -16.83 -13.20
CA ALA A 43 6.53 -16.28 -13.69
C ALA A 43 6.37 -14.78 -13.36
N ALA A 44 5.70 -14.06 -14.25
CA ALA A 44 5.36 -12.64 -14.02
C ALA A 44 4.55 -12.43 -12.74
N LEU A 45 3.64 -13.37 -12.43
CA LEU A 45 2.81 -13.34 -11.24
C LEU A 45 3.63 -13.39 -9.94
N ASP A 46 4.65 -14.26 -9.90
CA ASP A 46 5.56 -14.38 -8.77
C ASP A 46 6.43 -13.12 -8.64
N ALA A 47 6.87 -12.54 -9.76
CA ALA A 47 7.66 -11.33 -9.79
C ALA A 47 6.92 -10.12 -9.23
N VAL A 48 5.66 -9.89 -9.65
CA VAL A 48 4.86 -8.78 -9.12
C VAL A 48 4.55 -8.98 -7.64
N LYS A 49 4.24 -10.20 -7.22
CA LYS A 49 4.00 -10.51 -5.81
C LYS A 49 5.22 -10.19 -4.95
N ALA A 50 6.42 -10.62 -5.37
CA ALA A 50 7.66 -10.35 -4.63
C ALA A 50 7.99 -8.86 -4.52
N ALA A 51 7.77 -8.08 -5.58
CA ALA A 51 7.98 -6.63 -5.54
C ALA A 51 6.98 -5.94 -4.59
N VAL A 52 5.71 -6.34 -4.60
CA VAL A 52 4.70 -5.79 -3.69
C VAL A 52 4.98 -6.18 -2.25
N VAL A 53 5.37 -7.43 -1.98
CA VAL A 53 5.81 -7.86 -0.63
C VAL A 53 7.00 -7.04 -0.14
N SER A 54 7.94 -6.69 -1.03
CA SER A 54 9.07 -5.81 -0.67
C SER A 54 8.59 -4.40 -0.28
N LEU A 55 7.64 -3.82 -1.02
CA LEU A 55 7.04 -2.54 -0.69
C LEU A 55 6.24 -2.59 0.63
N GLU A 56 5.41 -3.62 0.83
CA GLU A 56 4.60 -3.83 2.03
C GLU A 56 5.45 -4.07 3.29
N ASN A 57 6.68 -4.55 3.16
CA ASN A 57 7.59 -4.72 4.30
C ASN A 57 8.37 -3.43 4.63
N ASN A 58 8.26 -2.39 3.81
CA ASN A 58 9.01 -1.15 3.97
C ASN A 58 8.11 -0.02 4.51
N ILE A 59 8.41 0.40 5.74
CA ILE A 59 7.66 1.40 6.52
C ILE A 59 7.47 2.76 5.85
N LEU A 60 8.27 3.08 4.82
CA LEU A 60 8.18 4.33 4.09
C LEU A 60 6.97 4.38 3.13
N PHE A 61 6.48 3.21 2.70
CA PHE A 61 5.36 3.12 1.78
C PHE A 61 4.04 2.93 2.52
N ASN A 62 2.95 3.41 1.93
CA ASN A 62 1.60 3.23 2.47
C ASN A 62 1.02 1.89 2.01
N ALA A 63 1.59 0.78 2.49
CA ALA A 63 1.11 -0.57 2.24
C ALA A 63 1.73 -1.50 3.28
N GLY A 64 0.98 -2.46 3.83
CA GLY A 64 1.52 -3.33 4.87
C GLY A 64 2.09 -2.52 6.03
N ARG A 65 3.35 -2.77 6.34
CA ARG A 65 4.15 -1.97 7.29
C ARG A 65 4.17 -0.50 6.85
N GLY A 66 3.64 0.39 7.68
CA GLY A 66 3.55 1.82 7.36
C GLY A 66 2.23 2.23 6.69
N ALA A 67 1.21 1.37 6.73
CA ALA A 67 -0.16 1.70 6.39
C ALA A 67 -0.64 2.97 7.13
N VAL A 68 -1.49 3.75 6.47
CA VAL A 68 -2.15 4.91 7.08
C VAL A 68 -3.20 4.49 8.11
N PHE A 69 -3.51 5.41 9.01
CA PHE A 69 -4.56 5.22 10.00
C PHE A 69 -5.92 5.63 9.43
N ALA A 70 -6.93 4.80 9.66
CA ALA A 70 -8.34 5.12 9.45
C ALA A 70 -8.83 6.15 10.47
N LYS A 71 -10.05 6.68 10.29
CA LYS A 71 -10.61 7.74 11.14
C LYS A 71 -10.66 7.37 12.63
N ASP A 72 -10.94 6.12 12.93
CA ASP A 72 -11.00 5.58 14.29
C ASP A 72 -9.62 5.24 14.88
N GLY A 73 -8.55 5.37 14.10
CA GLY A 73 -7.18 5.07 14.51
C GLY A 73 -6.76 3.62 14.28
N SER A 74 -7.59 2.81 13.61
CA SER A 74 -7.19 1.48 13.13
C SER A 74 -6.32 1.55 11.87
N GLN A 75 -5.64 0.46 11.51
CA GLN A 75 -4.94 0.29 10.24
C GLN A 75 -5.58 -0.87 9.48
N GLU A 76 -6.30 -0.52 8.43
CA GLU A 76 -6.95 -1.44 7.51
C GLU A 76 -6.26 -1.38 6.16
N MET A 77 -6.14 -2.53 5.49
CA MET A 77 -5.40 -2.64 4.25
C MET A 77 -6.22 -3.34 3.18
N ASP A 78 -5.93 -2.97 1.93
CA ASP A 78 -6.49 -3.56 0.73
C ASP A 78 -5.35 -4.04 -0.17
N ALA A 79 -5.57 -5.11 -0.92
CA ALA A 79 -4.66 -5.54 -1.97
C ALA A 79 -5.37 -6.38 -3.03
N SER A 80 -4.80 -6.40 -4.23
CA SER A 80 -5.29 -7.24 -5.33
C SER A 80 -4.15 -7.73 -6.19
N ILE A 81 -4.32 -8.90 -6.80
CA ILE A 81 -3.38 -9.51 -7.74
C ILE A 81 -4.17 -10.20 -8.87
N MET A 82 -3.64 -10.17 -10.08
CA MET A 82 -4.28 -10.75 -11.26
C MET A 82 -3.23 -11.41 -12.16
N ASP A 83 -3.55 -12.60 -12.67
CA ASP A 83 -2.80 -13.25 -13.73
C ASP A 83 -3.43 -12.91 -15.10
N GLY A 84 -2.70 -12.18 -15.93
CA GLY A 84 -3.15 -11.80 -17.26
C GLY A 84 -3.25 -12.97 -18.25
N LYS A 85 -2.64 -14.13 -17.95
CA LYS A 85 -2.65 -15.30 -18.83
C LYS A 85 -4.01 -16.00 -18.83
N ASP A 86 -4.64 -16.14 -17.67
CA ASP A 86 -5.88 -16.89 -17.48
C ASP A 86 -7.01 -16.07 -16.81
N LEU A 87 -6.75 -14.78 -16.58
CA LEU A 87 -7.68 -13.80 -16.00
C LEU A 87 -8.13 -14.14 -14.57
N ARG A 88 -7.45 -15.07 -13.88
CA ARG A 88 -7.68 -15.28 -12.46
C ARG A 88 -7.22 -14.07 -11.67
N ALA A 89 -7.99 -13.72 -10.66
CA ALA A 89 -7.71 -12.60 -9.79
C ALA A 89 -8.07 -12.94 -8.34
N GLY A 90 -7.41 -12.26 -7.42
CA GLY A 90 -7.70 -12.31 -6.00
C GLY A 90 -7.56 -10.93 -5.40
N ALA A 91 -8.43 -10.61 -4.45
CA ALA A 91 -8.44 -9.33 -3.77
C ALA A 91 -8.90 -9.46 -2.32
N VAL A 92 -8.40 -8.57 -1.48
CA VAL A 92 -8.87 -8.37 -0.12
C VAL A 92 -9.06 -6.89 0.17
N SER A 93 -9.98 -6.60 1.08
CA SER A 93 -10.22 -5.24 1.56
C SER A 93 -10.56 -5.21 3.04
N ALA A 94 -10.25 -4.10 3.70
CA ALA A 94 -10.49 -3.87 5.12
C ALA A 94 -9.89 -4.96 6.01
N VAL A 95 -8.72 -5.49 5.64
CA VAL A 95 -8.03 -6.51 6.45
C VAL A 95 -7.10 -5.87 7.46
N SER A 96 -7.10 -6.41 8.67
CA SER A 96 -6.22 -5.98 9.77
C SER A 96 -5.20 -7.06 10.10
N ASN A 97 -4.05 -6.67 10.66
CA ASN A 97 -2.99 -7.57 11.15
C ASN A 97 -2.38 -8.55 10.12
N ILE A 98 -2.71 -8.45 8.83
CA ILE A 98 -2.12 -9.26 7.77
C ILE A 98 -0.78 -8.65 7.37
N ARG A 99 0.33 -9.38 7.57
CA ARG A 99 1.68 -8.85 7.30
C ARG A 99 1.83 -8.33 5.87
N ASN A 100 1.32 -9.13 4.93
CA ASN A 100 1.42 -8.88 3.49
C ASN A 100 0.06 -9.10 2.82
N PRO A 101 -0.80 -8.07 2.73
CA PRO A 101 -2.11 -8.16 2.09
C PRO A 101 -2.08 -8.77 0.67
N VAL A 102 -1.02 -8.55 -0.12
CA VAL A 102 -0.88 -9.16 -1.45
C VAL A 102 -0.76 -10.70 -1.41
N GLU A 103 -0.15 -11.27 -0.36
CA GLU A 103 -0.08 -12.73 -0.18
C GLU A 103 -1.46 -13.30 0.15
N LEU A 104 -2.27 -12.57 0.93
CA LEU A 104 -3.66 -12.94 1.17
C LEU A 104 -4.50 -12.85 -0.10
N ALA A 105 -4.35 -11.79 -0.89
CA ALA A 105 -5.01 -11.67 -2.20
C ALA A 105 -4.62 -12.83 -3.13
N TYR A 106 -3.34 -13.22 -3.15
CA TYR A 106 -2.88 -14.38 -3.90
C TYR A 106 -3.48 -15.70 -3.39
N ALA A 107 -3.64 -15.86 -2.07
CA ALA A 107 -4.32 -17.02 -1.50
C ALA A 107 -5.81 -17.06 -1.86
N VAL A 108 -6.51 -15.91 -1.89
CA VAL A 108 -7.91 -15.85 -2.37
C VAL A 108 -8.00 -16.38 -3.80
N MET A 109 -7.11 -15.93 -4.69
CA MET A 109 -7.05 -16.37 -6.10
C MET A 109 -6.78 -17.88 -6.28
N THR A 110 -5.98 -18.48 -5.40
CA THR A 110 -5.42 -19.83 -5.61
C THR A 110 -6.03 -20.91 -4.70
N GLN A 111 -6.64 -20.52 -3.59
CA GLN A 111 -7.14 -21.43 -2.55
C GLN A 111 -8.63 -21.21 -2.23
N SER A 112 -9.33 -20.39 -3.00
CA SER A 112 -10.77 -20.16 -2.85
C SER A 112 -11.50 -20.20 -4.19
N GLN A 113 -12.84 -20.23 -4.16
CA GLN A 113 -13.69 -20.05 -5.35
C GLN A 113 -14.12 -18.59 -5.56
N HIS A 114 -13.59 -17.66 -4.76
CA HIS A 114 -13.96 -16.26 -4.77
C HIS A 114 -12.85 -15.42 -5.42
N VAL A 115 -13.24 -14.27 -5.98
CA VAL A 115 -12.27 -13.27 -6.48
C VAL A 115 -11.91 -12.27 -5.39
N MET A 116 -12.84 -11.97 -4.47
CA MET A 116 -12.62 -10.95 -3.44
C MET A 116 -13.24 -11.39 -2.11
N LEU A 117 -12.52 -11.14 -1.02
CA LEU A 117 -13.01 -11.21 0.35
C LEU A 117 -12.82 -9.85 1.05
N ASN A 118 -13.56 -9.58 2.12
CA ASN A 118 -13.38 -8.36 2.89
C ASN A 118 -13.51 -8.58 4.40
N GLY A 119 -12.96 -7.64 5.17
CA GLY A 119 -13.11 -7.53 6.61
C GLY A 119 -12.81 -8.83 7.36
N GLU A 120 -13.61 -9.11 8.40
CA GLU A 120 -13.48 -10.29 9.24
C GLU A 120 -13.50 -11.61 8.46
N GLY A 121 -14.26 -11.68 7.35
CA GLY A 121 -14.31 -12.87 6.50
C GLY A 121 -12.97 -13.14 5.81
N ALA A 122 -12.30 -12.09 5.33
CA ALA A 122 -10.96 -12.21 4.77
C ALA A 122 -9.92 -12.57 5.84
N ASN A 123 -10.02 -12.00 7.05
CA ASN A 123 -9.15 -12.34 8.19
C ASN A 123 -9.32 -13.80 8.64
N ALA A 124 -10.55 -14.30 8.70
CA ALA A 124 -10.81 -15.71 9.02
C ALA A 124 -10.23 -16.65 7.96
N PHE A 125 -10.37 -16.28 6.67
CA PHE A 125 -9.73 -17.01 5.58
C PHE A 125 -8.20 -16.98 5.69
N ALA A 126 -7.61 -15.84 6.05
CA ALA A 126 -6.17 -15.70 6.25
C ALA A 126 -5.64 -16.69 7.31
N ALA A 127 -6.35 -16.82 8.43
CA ALA A 127 -6.01 -17.78 9.48
C ALA A 127 -6.09 -19.23 8.99
N ALA A 128 -7.14 -19.57 8.23
CA ALA A 128 -7.31 -20.91 7.65
C ALA A 128 -6.24 -21.25 6.59
N ALA A 129 -5.82 -20.25 5.80
CA ALA A 129 -4.80 -20.38 4.76
C ALA A 129 -3.35 -20.28 5.30
N GLY A 130 -3.17 -20.04 6.60
CA GLY A 130 -1.85 -19.94 7.22
C GLY A 130 -1.06 -18.68 6.81
N ILE A 131 -1.77 -17.59 6.51
CA ILE A 131 -1.14 -16.31 6.17
C ILE A 131 -0.50 -15.68 7.40
N ALA A 132 0.71 -15.13 7.23
CA ALA A 132 1.44 -14.48 8.30
C ALA A 132 0.71 -13.23 8.81
N THR A 133 0.57 -13.15 10.13
CA THR A 133 0.03 -11.99 10.84
C THR A 133 1.09 -11.32 11.69
N GLU A 134 0.91 -10.04 11.95
CA GLU A 134 1.78 -9.25 12.82
C GLU A 134 0.92 -8.42 13.80
N PRO A 135 1.44 -8.04 14.97
CA PRO A 135 0.73 -7.17 15.89
C PRO A 135 0.71 -5.72 15.39
N ASP A 136 -0.15 -4.87 15.93
CA ASP A 136 -0.35 -3.47 15.48
C ASP A 136 0.97 -2.66 15.47
N GLU A 137 1.86 -2.93 16.41
CA GLU A 137 3.16 -2.25 16.52
C GLU A 137 4.06 -2.47 15.30
N TYR A 138 3.87 -3.57 14.58
CA TYR A 138 4.62 -3.82 13.34
C TYR A 138 4.24 -2.80 12.26
N PHE A 139 2.95 -2.48 12.15
CA PHE A 139 2.40 -1.60 11.11
C PHE A 139 2.54 -0.12 11.48
N PHE A 140 2.72 0.18 12.76
CA PHE A 140 2.85 1.53 13.28
C PHE A 140 4.02 2.30 12.64
N SER A 141 3.72 3.51 12.17
CA SER A 141 4.71 4.49 11.73
C SER A 141 4.42 5.82 12.41
N GLU A 142 5.40 6.33 13.16
CA GLU A 142 5.27 7.62 13.85
C GLU A 142 4.97 8.75 12.85
N PHE A 143 5.57 8.70 11.66
CA PHE A 143 5.28 9.64 10.58
C PHE A 143 3.81 9.62 10.18
N ARG A 144 3.24 8.43 9.94
CA ARG A 144 1.82 8.26 9.57
C ARG A 144 0.88 8.65 10.71
N TYR A 145 1.26 8.33 11.94
CA TYR A 145 0.47 8.68 13.12
C TYR A 145 0.39 10.19 13.32
N ASN A 146 1.51 10.90 13.16
CA ASN A 146 1.55 12.35 13.21
C ASN A 146 0.75 13.00 12.06
N GLN A 147 0.73 12.40 10.86
CA GLN A 147 -0.16 12.84 9.78
C GLN A 147 -1.63 12.68 10.18
N TRP A 148 -2.00 11.53 10.73
CA TRP A 148 -3.37 11.26 11.19
C TRP A 148 -3.82 12.21 12.31
N LEU A 149 -2.97 12.49 13.30
CA LEU A 149 -3.29 13.44 14.37
C LEU A 149 -3.61 14.84 13.85
N LYS A 150 -2.87 15.31 12.83
CA LYS A 150 -3.13 16.61 12.19
C LYS A 150 -4.51 16.62 11.52
N ILE A 151 -4.83 15.58 10.76
CA ILE A 151 -6.12 15.47 10.04
C ILE A 151 -7.28 15.31 11.03
N ARG A 152 -7.12 14.52 12.10
CA ARG A 152 -8.16 14.32 13.11
C ARG A 152 -8.52 15.60 13.87
N GLN A 153 -7.57 16.52 14.01
CA GLN A 153 -7.77 17.82 14.67
C GLN A 153 -8.40 18.87 13.74
N THR A 154 -8.38 18.63 12.42
CA THR A 154 -9.09 19.46 11.46
C THR A 154 -10.47 18.86 11.23
N ASP A 155 -11.51 19.50 11.79
CA ASP A 155 -12.91 19.05 11.77
C ASP A 155 -13.57 19.13 10.37
N ASN A 156 -12.85 18.80 9.30
CA ASN A 156 -13.35 18.75 7.94
C ASN A 156 -13.28 17.33 7.39
N ALA A 157 -14.46 16.81 7.04
CA ALA A 157 -14.60 15.68 6.14
C ALA A 157 -14.01 16.03 4.75
N ALA A 158 -12.70 15.96 4.62
CA ALA A 158 -12.02 16.13 3.33
C ALA A 158 -11.92 14.76 2.66
N LEU A 159 -13.02 14.37 2.01
CA LEU A 159 -12.95 13.53 0.82
C LEU A 159 -12.29 14.35 -0.29
N ASP A 160 -11.36 13.69 -0.98
CA ASP A 160 -10.77 14.02 -2.27
C ASP A 160 -9.93 15.30 -2.43
N HIS A 161 -8.72 15.06 -2.95
CA HIS A 161 -7.83 15.96 -3.68
C HIS A 161 -8.35 17.38 -3.94
N ASN A 162 -8.12 18.30 -3.00
CA ASN A 162 -8.09 19.73 -3.33
C ASN A 162 -7.07 20.43 -2.43
N VAL A 163 -5.89 20.66 -2.99
CA VAL A 163 -4.95 21.66 -2.50
C VAL A 163 -5.52 23.00 -2.93
N GLU A 164 -5.82 23.86 -1.95
CA GLU A 164 -6.25 25.24 -2.18
C GLU A 164 -5.33 25.93 -3.19
N THR A 165 -5.83 26.16 -4.40
CA THR A 165 -5.20 27.09 -5.34
C THR A 165 -5.38 28.49 -4.78
N GLY A 166 -4.33 29.00 -4.15
CA GLY A 166 -4.27 30.38 -3.67
C GLY A 166 -4.66 31.35 -4.77
N GLU A 167 -5.67 32.17 -4.47
CA GLU A 167 -6.06 33.31 -5.28
C GLU A 167 -4.85 34.23 -5.49
N LYS A 168 -4.49 34.48 -6.76
CA LYS A 168 -3.88 35.76 -7.14
C LYS A 168 -4.67 36.36 -8.29
N LYS A 169 -5.58 37.26 -7.90
CA LYS A 169 -6.15 38.28 -8.79
C LYS A 169 -5.01 39.13 -9.36
N PHE A 170 -4.89 39.14 -10.67
CA PHE A 170 -4.44 40.32 -11.40
C PHE A 170 -5.37 40.47 -12.61
N GLY A 171 -6.34 41.36 -12.47
CA GLY A 171 -7.02 41.94 -13.62
C GLY A 171 -6.17 43.09 -14.18
N THR A 172 -6.28 43.31 -15.49
CA THR A 172 -6.73 44.59 -16.07
C THR A 172 -7.07 44.38 -17.54
N ASP A 173 -8.35 44.58 -17.85
CA ASP A 173 -8.93 45.39 -18.93
C ASP A 173 -8.14 45.58 -20.24
N SER A 174 -8.69 45.01 -21.33
CA SER A 174 -9.17 45.67 -22.57
C SER A 174 -9.08 44.71 -23.76
#